data_AF-A0A7S1PW97-F1
#
_entry.id   AF-A0A7S1PW97-F1
#
_cell.length_a   1.000
_cell.length_b   1.000
_cell.length_c   1.000
_cell.angle_alpha   90.00
_cell.angle_beta   90.00
_cell.angle_gamma   90.00
#
_symmetry.space_group_name_H-M   'P 1'
#
loop_
_entity.id
_entity.type
_entity.pdbx_description
1 polymer ?
#
loop_
_entity_poly.entity_id
_entity_poly.type
_entity_poly.pdbx_seq_one_letter_code
_entity_poly.pdbx_strand_id
1 'polypeptide(L)'
;AEMPPERRRHWLRFREHARKYHEAFILAALAIAQIICDVLHGQVGLPEAIDRLCCYHGAPWQELPPQDADDRPRRVQGRLRKLERSLELLRAALGAPGDFEELL
;
A
#
# COMPACT_ATOMS: atom_id res chain seq x y z
N ALA A 1 -5.13 -6.80 25.20
CA ALA A 1 -6.60 -6.74 25.10
C ALA A 1 -7.03 -7.56 23.89
N GLU A 2 -8.01 -8.45 24.04
CA GLU A 2 -8.54 -9.20 22.89
C GLU A 2 -9.31 -8.27 21.95
N MET A 3 -9.06 -8.42 20.65
CA MET A 3 -9.70 -7.62 19.61
C MET A 3 -11.20 -7.97 19.51
N PRO A 4 -12.12 -6.98 19.53
CA PRO A 4 -13.56 -7.21 19.47
C PRO A 4 -13.99 -8.09 18.26
N PRO A 5 -15.04 -8.92 18.40
CA PRO A 5 -15.46 -9.86 17.35
C PRO A 5 -15.73 -9.19 15.99
N GLU A 6 -16.30 -7.99 15.98
CA GLU A 6 -16.55 -7.23 14.74
C GLU A 6 -15.26 -6.75 14.08
N ARG A 7 -14.29 -6.24 14.85
CA ARG A 7 -12.97 -5.85 14.33
C ARG A 7 -12.23 -7.07 13.77
N ARG A 8 -12.34 -8.23 14.43
CA ARG A 8 -11.80 -9.51 13.93
C ARG A 8 -12.41 -9.88 12.57
N ARG A 9 -13.71 -9.70 12.38
CA ARG A 9 -14.39 -9.95 11.09
C ARG A 9 -13.93 -8.99 9.99
N HIS A 10 -13.82 -7.70 10.29
CA HIS A 10 -13.30 -6.71 9.33
C HIS A 10 -11.84 -6.98 8.97
N TRP A 11 -11.01 -7.35 9.94
CA TRP A 11 -9.63 -7.74 9.71
C TRP A 11 -9.50 -8.95 8.78
N LEU A 12 -10.34 -9.99 8.96
CA LEU A 12 -10.35 -11.15 8.07
C LEU A 12 -10.71 -10.77 6.62
N ARG A 13 -11.72 -9.91 6.44
CA ARG A 13 -12.10 -9.41 5.11
C ARG A 13 -11.00 -8.58 4.45
N PHE A 14 -10.33 -7.72 5.21
CA PHE A 14 -9.15 -7.00 4.74
C PHE A 14 -8.05 -7.98 4.30
N ARG A 15 -7.72 -8.97 5.14
CA ARG A 15 -6.69 -9.97 4.83
C ARG A 15 -6.99 -10.78 3.58
N GLU A 16 -8.24 -11.21 3.37
CA GLU A 16 -8.65 -11.93 2.16
C GLU A 16 -8.52 -11.06 0.91
N HIS A 17 -8.95 -9.80 1.00
CA HIS A 17 -8.86 -8.84 -0.09
C HIS A 17 -7.40 -8.51 -0.42
N ALA A 18 -6.60 -8.21 0.60
CA ALA A 18 -5.17 -7.99 0.48
C ALA A 18 -4.50 -9.22 -0.14
N ARG A 19 -4.77 -10.45 0.35
CA ARG A 19 -4.21 -11.68 -0.25
C ARG A 19 -4.59 -11.86 -1.72
N LYS A 20 -5.71 -11.32 -2.19
CA LYS A 20 -6.10 -11.40 -3.61
C LYS A 20 -5.46 -10.31 -4.47
N TYR A 21 -5.08 -9.18 -3.88
CA TYR A 21 -4.57 -7.99 -4.57
C TYR A 21 -3.28 -7.46 -3.92
N HIS A 22 -2.42 -8.38 -3.46
CA HIS A 22 -1.29 -8.10 -2.57
C HIS A 22 -0.06 -7.51 -3.27
N GLU A 23 -0.07 -7.40 -4.59
CA GLU A 23 1.10 -6.97 -5.37
C GLU A 23 1.70 -5.67 -4.83
N ALA A 24 0.87 -4.68 -4.48
CA ALA A 24 1.31 -3.42 -3.88
C ALA A 24 1.85 -3.58 -2.46
N PHE A 25 1.24 -4.45 -1.63
CA PHE A 25 1.71 -4.71 -0.27
C PHE A 25 3.03 -5.48 -0.24
N ILE A 26 3.23 -6.42 -1.17
CA ILE A 26 4.49 -7.15 -1.33
C ILE A 26 5.57 -6.19 -1.83
N LEU A 27 5.30 -5.37 -2.84
CA LEU A 27 6.27 -4.37 -3.32
C LEU A 27 6.66 -3.39 -2.22
N ALA A 28 5.69 -2.89 -1.43
CA ALA A 28 5.98 -2.03 -0.28
C ALA A 28 6.82 -2.76 0.79
N ALA A 29 6.49 -4.02 1.11
CA ALA A 29 7.24 -4.81 2.08
C ALA A 29 8.68 -5.09 1.61
N LEU A 30 8.87 -5.37 0.32
CA LEU A 30 10.19 -5.57 -0.28
C LEU A 30 11.00 -4.27 -0.28
N ALA A 31 10.38 -3.13 -0.60
CA ALA A 31 11.03 -1.83 -0.53
C ALA A 31 11.49 -1.50 0.90
N ILE A 32 10.61 -1.71 1.90
CA ILE A 32 10.96 -1.52 3.32
C ILE A 32 12.11 -2.45 3.73
N ALA A 33 12.06 -3.73 3.35
CA ALA A 33 13.12 -4.68 3.64
C ALA A 33 14.47 -4.25 3.04
N GLN A 34 14.46 -3.75 1.79
CA GLN A 34 15.66 -3.24 1.13
C GLN A 34 16.21 -1.98 1.81
N ILE A 35 15.34 -1.02 2.20
CA ILE A 35 15.74 0.16 2.98
C ILE A 35 16.46 -0.27 4.27
N ILE A 36 15.88 -1.23 5.00
CA ILE A 36 16.46 -1.74 6.25
C ILE A 36 17.86 -2.32 5.99
N CYS A 37 18.01 -3.16 4.97
CA CYS A 37 19.30 -3.74 4.60
C CYS A 37 20.33 -2.67 4.25
N ASP A 38 19.98 -1.72 3.39
CA ASP A 38 20.90 -0.69 2.89
C ASP A 38 21.40 0.22 4.02
N VAL A 39 20.52 0.57 4.96
CA VAL A 39 20.85 1.39 6.13
C VAL A 39 21.69 0.60 7.14
N LEU A 40 21.30 -0.64 7.47
CA LEU A 40 22.02 -1.45 8.45
C LEU A 40 23.42 -1.85 7.99
N HIS A 41 23.60 -2.06 6.69
CA HIS A 41 24.90 -2.41 6.10
C HIS A 41 25.71 -1.19 5.66
N GLY A 42 25.30 0.02 6.05
CA GLY A 42 26.06 1.25 5.87
C GLY A 42 26.27 1.66 4.41
N GLN A 43 25.42 1.17 3.49
CA GLN A 43 25.53 1.48 2.07
C GLN A 43 25.06 2.91 1.77
N VAL A 44 24.04 3.40 2.49
CA VAL A 44 23.45 4.74 2.37
C VAL A 44 22.78 5.18 3.67
N GLY A 45 22.54 6.49 3.82
CA GLY A 45 21.72 7.03 4.91
C GLY A 45 20.24 6.74 4.73
N LEU A 46 19.46 6.67 5.83
CA LEU A 46 18.01 6.41 5.78
C LEU A 46 17.23 7.36 4.84
N PRO A 47 17.46 8.68 4.83
CA PRO A 47 16.77 9.58 3.90
C PRO A 47 17.05 9.23 2.43
N GLU A 48 18.30 8.87 2.11
CA GLU A 48 18.71 8.49 0.76
C GLU A 48 18.14 7.13 0.34
N ALA A 49 18.09 6.16 1.27
CA ALA A 49 17.47 4.86 1.02
C ALA A 49 15.96 4.98 0.76
N ILE A 50 15.27 5.82 1.55
CA ILE A 50 13.86 6.14 1.36
C ILE A 50 13.67 6.81 0.00
N ASP A 51 14.42 7.86 -0.32
CA ASP A 51 14.30 8.56 -1.62
C ASP A 51 14.46 7.59 -2.80
N ARG A 52 15.49 6.72 -2.77
CA ARG A 52 15.77 5.76 -3.83
C ARG A 52 14.66 4.75 -4.07
N LEU A 53 13.98 4.30 -3.01
CA LEU A 53 12.96 3.25 -3.10
C LEU A 53 11.53 3.82 -3.13
N CYS A 54 11.38 5.09 -2.78
CA CYS A 54 10.19 5.91 -2.98
C CYS A 54 10.21 6.72 -4.30
N CYS A 55 11.21 6.50 -5.18
CA CYS A 55 11.30 7.03 -6.55
C CYS A 55 10.07 6.80 -7.44
N TYR A 56 9.07 6.03 -7.00
CA TYR A 56 7.73 6.04 -7.58
C TYR A 56 7.02 7.42 -7.47
N HIS A 57 7.71 8.47 -7.03
CA HIS A 57 7.35 9.87 -7.20
C HIS A 57 7.00 10.25 -8.66
N GLY A 58 7.40 9.47 -9.68
CA GLY A 58 7.07 9.77 -11.08
C GLY A 58 5.58 9.66 -11.45
N ALA A 59 4.85 8.69 -10.88
CA ALA A 59 3.41 8.55 -11.09
C ALA A 59 2.79 7.59 -10.04
N PRO A 60 1.55 7.82 -9.60
CA PRO A 60 0.83 6.87 -8.75
C PRO A 60 0.79 5.45 -9.35
N TRP A 61 0.82 4.41 -8.51
CA TRP A 61 0.87 3.01 -9.00
C TRP A 61 -0.23 2.65 -10.00
N GLN A 62 -1.43 3.19 -9.82
CA GLN A 62 -2.54 2.98 -10.75
C GLN A 62 -2.22 3.50 -12.16
N GLU A 63 -1.33 4.48 -12.30
CA GLU A 63 -0.94 5.15 -13.55
C GLU A 63 0.32 4.56 -14.21
N LEU A 64 1.01 3.66 -13.52
CA LEU A 64 2.18 2.93 -14.03
C LEU A 64 1.95 1.98 -15.23
N PRO A 65 0.72 1.60 -15.66
CA PRO A 65 0.58 0.89 -16.92
C PRO A 65 1.17 1.70 -18.09
N PRO A 66 1.91 1.06 -19.04
CA PRO A 66 2.50 1.73 -20.20
C PRO A 66 1.49 2.61 -20.93
N GLN A 67 1.93 3.76 -21.46
CA GLN A 67 1.03 4.74 -22.08
C GLN A 67 0.28 4.18 -23.29
N ASP A 68 0.92 3.25 -23.98
CA ASP A 68 0.49 2.51 -25.15
C ASP A 68 -0.27 1.21 -24.82
N ALA A 69 -0.49 0.90 -23.54
CA ALA A 69 -1.22 -0.30 -23.17
C ALA A 69 -2.69 -0.22 -23.62
N ASP A 70 -3.15 -1.24 -24.35
CA ASP A 70 -4.57 -1.42 -24.64
C ASP A 70 -5.40 -1.40 -23.34
N ASP A 71 -6.52 -0.67 -23.39
CA ASP A 71 -7.42 -0.45 -22.25
C ASP A 71 -6.77 0.21 -21.03
N ARG A 72 -5.68 0.99 -21.19
CA ARG A 72 -5.01 1.71 -20.09
C ARG A 72 -5.99 2.43 -19.15
N PRO A 73 -6.97 3.25 -19.59
CA PRO A 73 -7.90 3.93 -18.69
C PRO A 73 -8.67 2.96 -17.79
N ARG A 74 -9.12 1.83 -18.36
CA ARG A 74 -9.84 0.78 -17.63
C ARG A 74 -8.93 0.08 -16.62
N ARG A 75 -7.65 -0.14 -16.96
CA ARG A 75 -6.65 -0.72 -16.05
C ARG A 75 -6.33 0.23 -14.89
N VAL A 76 -6.10 1.52 -15.18
CA VAL A 76 -5.89 2.56 -14.16
C VAL A 76 -7.08 2.61 -13.21
N GLN A 77 -8.31 2.70 -13.73
CA GLN A 77 -9.52 2.75 -12.92
C GLN A 77 -9.71 1.47 -12.09
N GLY A 78 -9.46 0.29 -12.68
CA GLY A 78 -9.55 -0.98 -11.96
C GLY A 78 -8.52 -1.12 -10.85
N ARG A 79 -7.32 -0.57 -11.04
CA ARG A 79 -6.26 -0.48 -10.02
C ARG A 79 -6.66 0.47 -8.90
N LEU A 80 -7.16 1.66 -9.22
CA LEU A 80 -7.61 2.65 -8.23
C LEU A 80 -8.74 2.08 -7.34
N ARG A 81 -9.76 1.45 -7.94
CA ARG A 81 -10.86 0.82 -7.18
C ARG A 81 -10.40 -0.25 -6.18
N LYS A 82 -9.34 -1.00 -6.51
CA LYS A 82 -8.76 -1.99 -5.59
C LYS A 82 -8.07 -1.32 -4.40
N LEU A 83 -7.37 -0.21 -4.62
CA LEU A 83 -6.75 0.57 -3.56
C LEU A 83 -7.80 1.20 -2.65
N GLU A 84 -8.81 1.86 -3.22
CA GLU A 84 -9.93 2.44 -2.47
C GLU A 84 -10.63 1.39 -1.61
N ARG A 85 -10.90 0.21 -2.18
CA ARG A 85 -11.52 -0.90 -1.45
C ARG A 85 -10.63 -1.44 -0.34
N SER A 86 -9.32 -1.54 -0.58
CA SER A 86 -8.35 -1.97 0.45
C SER A 86 -8.31 -0.98 1.61
N LEU A 87 -8.33 0.32 1.31
CA LEU A 87 -8.34 1.40 2.31
C LEU A 87 -9.62 1.38 3.14
N GLU A 88 -10.78 1.22 2.51
CA GLU A 88 -12.07 1.12 3.19
C GLU A 88 -12.11 -0.08 4.16
N LEU A 89 -11.65 -1.25 3.72
CA LEU A 89 -11.58 -2.45 4.55
C LEU A 89 -10.59 -2.29 5.71
N LEU A 90 -9.46 -1.63 5.48
CA LEU A 90 -8.48 -1.34 6.52
C LEU A 90 -9.04 -0.38 7.57
N ARG A 91 -9.69 0.72 7.14
CA ARG A 91 -10.35 1.68 8.04
C ARG A 91 -11.38 0.99 8.94
N ALA A 92 -12.23 0.14 8.35
CA ALA A 92 -13.22 -0.64 9.09
C ALA A 92 -12.58 -1.63 10.09
N ALA A 93 -11.40 -2.18 9.77
CA ALA A 93 -10.67 -3.08 10.66
C ALA A 93 -9.98 -2.34 11.82
N LEU A 94 -9.43 -1.15 11.55
CA LEU A 94 -8.80 -0.30 12.55
C LEU A 94 -9.82 0.39 13.47
N GLY A 95 -11.07 0.51 13.02
CA GLY A 95 -12.13 1.19 13.76
C GLY A 95 -11.96 2.70 13.77
N ALA A 96 -11.26 3.26 12.78
CA ALA A 96 -11.06 4.70 12.64
C ALA A 96 -12.31 5.35 12.02
N PRO A 97 -13.03 6.23 12.73
CA PRO A 97 -13.90 7.21 12.10
C PRO A 97 -13.01 8.30 11.48
N GLY A 98 -13.21 8.61 10.20
CA GLY A 98 -13.00 9.96 9.63
C GLY A 98 -11.61 10.60 9.57
N ASP A 99 -10.78 10.52 10.61
CA ASP A 99 -9.72 11.51 10.81
C ASP A 99 -8.34 10.90 10.54
N PHE A 100 -7.89 11.07 9.30
CA PHE A 100 -6.48 10.94 8.89
C PHE A 100 -5.87 12.32 8.60
N GLU A 101 -6.41 13.39 9.18
CA GLU A 101 -5.82 14.74 9.06
C GLU A 101 -4.60 14.95 9.98
N GLU A 102 -4.29 14.04 10.91
CA GLU A 102 -3.18 14.20 11.87
C GLU A 102 -1.89 13.41 11.51
N LEU A 103 -1.78 12.83 10.31
CA LEU A 103 -0.60 12.04 9.91
C LEU A 103 0.09 12.51 8.61
N LEU A 104 -0.07 13.79 8.26
CA LEU A 104 0.75 14.52 7.29
C LEU A 104 1.26 15.82 7.92
#